data_AF-A0AAN8KZF5-F1
#
_entry.id   AF-A0AAN8KZF5-F1
#
_cell.length_a   1.000
_cell.length_b   1.000
_cell.length_c   1.000
_cell.angle_alpha   90.00
_cell.angle_beta   90.00
_cell.angle_gamma   90.00
#
_symmetry.space_group_name_H-M   'P 1'
#
loop_
_entity.id
_entity.type
_entity.pdbx_description
1 polymer ?
#
loop_
_entity_poly.entity_id
_entity_poly.type
_entity_poly.pdbx_seq_one_letter_code
_entity_poly.pdbx_strand_id
1 'polypeptide(L)'
;MKLQCDVEVVNRMLPTYGIKNRGKGVRAVLSIGRLVDKTTECNNIYLMICTANDRAGSKYKLKENIETFFTRFVAEGEATVILKESALDICLSKVSG
;
A
#
# COMPACT_ATOMS: atom_id res chain seq x y z
N MET A 1 1.71 15.15 2.92
CA MET A 1 2.73 14.37 3.64
C MET A 1 3.27 13.29 2.72
N LYS A 2 4.58 13.05 2.72
CA LYS A 2 5.23 11.95 1.99
C LYS A 2 6.04 11.13 2.99
N LEU A 3 6.00 9.80 2.88
CA LEU A 3 6.74 8.87 3.73
C LEU A 3 7.71 8.07 2.88
N GLN A 4 9.00 8.13 3.19
CA GLN A 4 9.98 7.23 2.62
C GLN A 4 10.04 5.96 3.47
N CYS A 5 9.76 4.82 2.87
CA CYS A 5 9.79 3.52 3.55
C CYS A 5 10.09 2.41 2.54
N ASP A 6 10.41 1.22 3.03
CA ASP A 6 10.33 0.03 2.20
C ASP A 6 8.88 -0.45 2.20
N VAL A 7 8.43 -0.95 1.05
CA VAL A 7 7.06 -1.44 0.88
C VAL A 7 7.05 -2.78 0.17
N GLU A 8 6.26 -3.70 0.70
CA GLU A 8 5.90 -4.94 0.02
C GLU A 8 4.39 -4.96 -0.21
N VAL A 9 3.98 -5.17 -1.46
CA VAL A 9 2.58 -5.39 -1.81
C VAL A 9 2.40 -6.88 -2.01
N VAL A 10 1.80 -7.52 -1.01
CA VAL A 10 1.55 -8.96 -0.97
C VAL A 10 0.20 -9.23 -1.59
N ASN A 11 0.12 -10.16 -2.54
CA ASN A 11 -1.14 -10.63 -3.07
C ASN A 11 -1.47 -11.99 -2.48
N ARG A 12 -2.52 -12.03 -1.66
CA ARG A 12 -3.00 -13.21 -0.93
C ARG A 12 -3.40 -14.37 -1.84
N MET A 13 -3.66 -14.11 -3.13
CA MET A 13 -3.99 -15.13 -4.13
C MET A 13 -2.76 -15.75 -4.81
N LEU A 14 -1.58 -15.12 -4.80
CA LEU A 14 -0.41 -15.69 -5.47
C LEU A 14 -0.06 -17.12 -5.01
N PRO A 15 -0.13 -17.45 -3.70
CA PRO A 15 0.10 -18.82 -3.24
C PRO A 15 -0.86 -19.85 -3.86
N THR A 16 -2.11 -19.49 -4.18
CA THR A 16 -3.07 -20.42 -4.81
C THR A 16 -2.68 -20.78 -6.24
N TYR A 17 -1.81 -19.99 -6.86
CA TYR A 17 -1.23 -20.25 -8.18
C TYR A 17 0.18 -20.86 -8.12
N GLY A 18 0.66 -21.26 -6.94
CA GLY A 18 2.03 -21.76 -6.75
C GLY A 18 3.11 -20.68 -6.87
N ILE A 19 2.74 -19.40 -6.86
CA ILE A 19 3.65 -18.27 -6.98
C ILE A 19 3.97 -17.75 -5.58
N LYS A 20 5.26 -17.63 -5.25
CA LYS A 20 5.71 -17.01 -3.99
C LYS A 20 5.73 -15.49 -4.10
N ASN A 21 5.37 -14.82 -3.00
CA ASN A 21 5.63 -13.38 -2.88
C ASN A 21 7.14 -13.12 -2.92
N ARG A 22 7.53 -11.92 -3.38
CA ARG A 22 8.95 -11.56 -3.51
C ARG A 22 9.66 -11.50 -2.14
N GLY A 23 8.92 -11.32 -1.05
CA GLY A 23 9.44 -11.37 0.33
C GLY A 23 10.42 -10.26 0.68
N LYS A 24 10.59 -9.28 -0.21
CA LYS A 24 11.53 -8.17 -0.05
C LYS A 24 10.82 -6.86 -0.39
N GLY A 25 10.76 -5.97 0.59
CA GLY A 25 10.29 -4.61 0.41
C GLY A 25 11.14 -3.86 -0.61
N VAL A 26 10.50 -3.00 -1.41
CA VAL A 26 11.15 -2.08 -2.33
C VAL A 26 11.08 -0.68 -1.75
N ARG A 27 12.17 0.08 -1.85
CA ARG A 27 12.19 1.47 -1.42
C ARG A 27 11.17 2.29 -2.21
N ALA A 28 10.29 2.96 -1.49
CA ALA A 28 9.19 3.71 -2.05
C ALA A 28 8.98 5.05 -1.34
N VAL A 29 8.22 5.92 -2.01
CA VAL A 29 7.63 7.12 -1.43
C VAL A 29 6.12 6.93 -1.40
N LEU A 30 5.56 6.90 -0.19
CA LEU A 30 4.13 6.81 0.05
C LEU A 30 3.54 8.19 0.23
N SER A 31 2.36 8.41 -0.34
CA SER A 31 1.58 9.62 -0.13
C SER A 31 0.10 9.32 -0.12
N ILE A 32 -0.66 10.12 0.61
CA ILE A 32 -2.12 10.04 0.61
C ILE A 32 -2.65 11.20 -0.24
N GLY A 33 -3.44 10.86 -1.25
CA GLY A 33 -4.07 11.81 -2.15
C GLY A 33 -5.59 11.73 -2.11
N ARG A 34 -6.25 12.79 -2.56
CA ARG A 34 -7.68 12.79 -2.86
C ARG A 34 -7.87 12.89 -4.36
N LEU A 35 -8.77 12.07 -4.91
CA LEU A 35 -9.30 12.26 -6.24
C LEU A 35 -10.78 12.61 -6.09
N VAL A 36 -11.14 13.78 -6.60
CA VAL A 36 -12.53 14.19 -6.71
C VAL A 36 -13.02 13.69 -8.05
N ASP A 37 -13.93 12.72 -8.04
CA ASP A 37 -14.66 12.38 -9.25
C ASP A 37 -15.72 13.44 -9.48
N LYS A 38 -15.59 14.18 -10.58
CA LYS A 38 -16.50 15.28 -10.94
C LYS A 38 -17.90 14.78 -11.35
N THR A 39 -18.04 13.50 -11.67
CA THR A 39 -19.32 12.93 -12.10
C THR A 39 -20.17 12.41 -10.94
N THR A 40 -19.52 11.93 -9.87
CA THR A 40 -20.20 11.31 -8.72
C THR A 40 -20.09 12.14 -7.43
N GLU A 41 -19.43 13.31 -7.47
CA GLU A 41 -19.02 14.13 -6.31
C GLU A 41 -18.26 13.33 -5.24
N CYS A 42 -17.74 12.16 -5.61
CA CYS A 42 -17.25 11.19 -4.66
C CYS A 42 -15.77 11.49 -4.36
N ASN A 43 -15.51 11.90 -3.12
CA ASN A 43 -14.16 12.16 -2.62
C ASN A 43 -13.46 10.85 -2.26
N ASN A 44 -12.77 10.26 -3.23
CA ASN A 44 -11.99 9.06 -3.02
C ASN A 44 -10.60 9.41 -2.45
N ILE A 45 -10.19 8.68 -1.42
CA ILE A 45 -8.88 8.79 -0.80
C ILE A 45 -8.03 7.62 -1.30
N TYR A 46 -6.81 7.90 -1.76
CA TYR A 46 -5.88 6.88 -2.26
C TYR A 46 -4.57 6.92 -1.51
N LEU A 47 -4.00 5.74 -1.28
CA LEU A 47 -2.58 5.55 -1.03
C LEU A 47 -1.87 5.46 -2.37
N MET A 48 -0.91 6.33 -2.60
CA MET A 48 -0.05 6.30 -3.79
C MET A 48 1.34 5.83 -3.38
N ILE A 49 1.82 4.79 -4.08
CA ILE A 49 3.13 4.18 -3.86
C ILE A 49 3.97 4.44 -5.11
N CYS A 50 4.99 5.29 -4.99
CA CYS A 50 5.96 5.54 -6.05
C CYS A 50 7.26 4.80 -5.73
N THR A 51 7.83 4.10 -6.72
CA THR A 51 9.13 3.44 -6.59
C THR A 51 10.12 4.02 -7.61
N ALA A 52 11.39 3.64 -7.53
CA ALA A 52 12.38 4.05 -8.53
C ALA A 52 12.00 3.57 -9.95
N ASN A 53 11.37 2.39 -10.05
CA ASN A 53 10.97 1.75 -11.30
C ASN A 53 9.55 2.13 -11.75
N ASP A 54 8.72 2.65 -10.84
CA ASP A 54 7.37 3.14 -11.11
C ASP A 54 7.20 4.54 -10.52
N ARG A 55 7.59 5.55 -11.30
CA ARG A 55 7.53 6.96 -10.89
C ARG A 55 6.11 7.53 -10.95
N ALA A 56 5.26 7.01 -11.85
CA ALA A 56 3.85 7.40 -11.92
C ALA A 56 3.11 6.93 -10.67
N GLY A 57 3.52 5.77 -10.14
CA GLY A 57 3.07 5.22 -8.89
C GLY A 57 1.76 4.45 -9.02
N SER A 58 1.63 3.45 -8.16
CA SER A 58 0.44 2.63 -8.04
C SER A 58 -0.53 3.24 -7.02
N LYS A 59 -1.83 3.27 -7.36
CA LYS A 59 -2.88 3.87 -6.52
C LYS A 59 -3.77 2.79 -5.91
N TYR A 60 -3.97 2.87 -4.60
CA TYR A 60 -4.82 1.97 -3.84
C TYR A 60 -5.90 2.78 -3.13
N LYS A 61 -7.17 2.51 -3.43
CA LYS A 61 -8.30 3.18 -2.78
C LYS A 61 -8.31 2.82 -1.29
N LEU A 62 -8.43 3.81 -0.42
CA LEU A 62 -8.46 3.65 1.03
C LEU A 62 -9.87 3.82 1.61
N LYS A 63 -10.63 4.81 1.13
CA LYS A 63 -11.96 5.11 1.68
C LYS A 63 -12.87 3.89 1.51
N GLU A 64 -13.44 3.43 2.63
CA GLU A 64 -14.30 2.24 2.75
C GLU A 64 -13.64 0.90 2.38
N ASN A 65 -12.37 0.91 1.96
CA ASN A 65 -11.65 -0.23 1.42
C ASN A 65 -10.57 -0.79 2.36
N ILE A 66 -10.36 -0.24 3.55
CA ILE A 66 -9.45 -0.82 4.56
C ILE A 66 -10.20 -1.89 5.35
N GLU A 67 -9.73 -3.13 5.29
CA GLU A 67 -10.23 -4.25 6.07
C GLU A 67 -9.66 -4.19 7.49
N THR A 68 -8.34 -4.15 7.60
CA THR A 68 -7.62 -4.08 8.88
C THR A 68 -6.35 -3.25 8.72
N PHE A 69 -5.98 -2.50 9.75
CA PHE A 69 -4.70 -1.81 9.83
C PHE A 69 -3.93 -2.32 11.05
N PHE A 70 -2.86 -3.09 10.80
CA PHE A 70 -2.00 -3.64 11.84
C PHE A 70 -0.92 -2.63 12.20
N THR A 71 -0.91 -2.23 13.47
CA THR A 71 0.02 -1.23 14.01
C THR A 71 0.80 -1.73 15.22
N ARG A 72 0.79 -3.05 15.47
CA ARG A 72 1.47 -3.67 16.63
C ARG A 72 2.93 -3.26 16.74
N PHE A 73 3.62 -3.12 15.61
CA PHE A 73 5.04 -2.82 15.50
C PHE A 73 5.30 -1.41 14.93
N VAL A 74 4.33 -0.49 15.01
CA VAL A 74 4.47 0.86 14.45
C VAL A 74 5.61 1.65 15.08
N ALA A 75 5.89 1.41 16.37
CA ALA A 75 7.02 2.00 17.09
C ALA A 75 8.38 1.52 16.55
N GLU A 76 8.42 0.33 15.95
CA GLU A 76 9.60 -0.24 15.30
C GLU A 76 9.71 0.19 13.83
N GLY A 77 8.71 0.93 13.33
CA GLY A 77 8.62 1.41 11.96
C GLY A 77 7.90 0.44 11.01
N GLU A 78 7.13 -0.50 11.53
CA GLU A 78 6.39 -1.49 10.74
C GLU A 78 4.87 -1.33 10.85
N ALA A 79 4.16 -1.48 9.73
CA ALA A 79 2.71 -1.49 9.71
C ALA A 79 2.17 -2.23 8.49
N THR A 80 0.97 -2.79 8.58
CA THR A 80 0.33 -3.49 7.44
C THR A 80 -1.10 -3.02 7.24
N VAL A 81 -1.42 -2.61 6.01
CA VAL A 81 -2.80 -2.27 5.60
C VAL A 81 -3.36 -3.41 4.77
N ILE A 82 -4.46 -4.03 5.21
CA ILE A 82 -5.21 -5.02 4.42
C ILE A 82 -6.37 -4.31 3.71
N LEU A 83 -6.53 -4.56 2.41
CA LEU A 83 -7.61 -4.01 1.60
C LEU A 83 -8.78 -4.99 1.44
N LYS A 84 -10.02 -4.49 1.39
CA LYS A 84 -11.26 -5.29 1.27
C LYS A 84 -11.53 -5.72 -0.18
N GLU A 85 -11.55 -4.75 -1.09
CA GLU A 85 -11.93 -4.91 -2.50
C GLU A 85 -10.86 -5.69 -3.28
N SER A 86 -9.61 -5.68 -2.80
CA SER A 86 -8.48 -6.40 -3.42
C SER A 86 -7.85 -7.37 -2.44
N ALA A 87 -7.40 -8.53 -2.92
CA ALA A 87 -6.66 -9.51 -2.12
C ALA A 87 -5.22 -9.06 -1.79
N LEU A 88 -5.01 -7.78 -1.47
CA LEU A 88 -3.72 -7.15 -1.29
C LEU A 88 -3.50 -6.71 0.14
N ASP A 89 -2.31 -7.02 0.65
CA ASP A 89 -1.77 -6.50 1.90
C ASP A 89 -0.59 -5.59 1.57
N ILE A 90 -0.58 -4.39 2.15
CA ILE A 90 0.47 -3.40 1.95
C ILE A 90 1.30 -3.35 3.23
N CYS A 91 2.46 -3.99 3.21
CA CYS A 91 3.41 -4.05 4.32
C CYS A 91 4.41 -2.90 4.21
N LEU A 92 4.48 -2.08 5.26
CA LEU A 92 5.37 -0.95 5.41
C LEU A 92 6.45 -1.31 6.41
N SER A 93 7.69 -0.99 6.10
CA SER A 93 8.80 -1.09 7.05
C SER A 93 9.73 0.11 6.93
N LYS A 94 10.45 0.40 8.02
CA LYS A 94 11.54 1.36 7.99
C LYS A 94 12.49 1.02 6.84
N VAL A 95 12.98 2.05 6.16
CA VAL A 95 13.98 1.90 5.10
C VAL A 95 15.18 1.10 5.61
N SER A 96 15.38 -0.08 5.03
CA SER A 96 16.56 -0.90 5.27
C SER A 96 17.74 -0.38 4.43
N GLY A 97 18.92 -0.35 5.04
CA GLY A 97 20.17 0.19 4.49
C GLY A 97 20.78 -0.71 3.43
#